data_AF-A0A3D4ADN1-F1
#
_entry.id   AF-A0A3D4ADN1-F1
#
_cell.length_a   1.000
_cell.length_b   1.000
_cell.length_c   1.000
_cell.angle_alpha   90.00
_cell.angle_beta   90.00
_cell.angle_gamma   90.00
#
_symmetry.space_group_name_H-M   'P 1'
#
loop_
_entity.id
_entity.type
_entity.pdbx_description
1 polymer ?
#
loop_
_entity_poly.entity_id
_entity_poly.type
_entity_poly.pdbx_seq_one_letter_code
_entity_poly.pdbx_strand_id
1 'polypeptide(L)'
;MFLGGNLSFQSADNGTTSGSTLGLGVNGGYFLSDGLAIGGRLGFIGDDKAGVAGGNKSEINIGLYGRKYMEVASGFYLYANAGFDYMMRKTPADKDNNGFMIAAEPGFAWFPNANWGIHMVDLLLQ
;
A
#
# COMPACT_ATOMS: atom_id res chain seq x y z
N MET A 1 -8.66 -14.94 -9.98
CA MET A 1 -7.69 -13.84 -10.22
C MET A 1 -8.39 -12.52 -9.99
N PHE A 2 -7.70 -11.52 -9.49
CA PHE A 2 -8.22 -10.16 -9.32
C PHE A 2 -7.16 -9.15 -9.76
N LEU A 3 -7.63 -7.97 -10.17
CA LEU A 3 -6.83 -6.80 -10.48
C LEU A 3 -7.51 -5.61 -9.79
N GLY A 4 -6.73 -4.73 -9.19
CA GLY A 4 -7.23 -3.60 -8.45
C GLY A 4 -6.24 -2.44 -8.45
N GLY A 5 -6.76 -1.27 -8.07
CA GLY A 5 -5.97 -0.09 -7.77
C GLY A 5 -6.25 0.37 -6.35
N ASN A 6 -5.34 1.17 -5.79
CA ASN A 6 -5.53 1.83 -4.51
C ASN A 6 -5.01 3.27 -4.58
N LEU A 7 -5.69 4.13 -3.82
CA LEU A 7 -5.24 5.48 -3.50
C LEU A 7 -4.96 5.50 -2.00
N SER A 8 -3.83 6.05 -1.60
CA SER A 8 -3.49 6.28 -0.20
C SER A 8 -3.22 7.76 0.05
N PHE A 9 -3.61 8.20 1.24
CA PHE A 9 -3.30 9.52 1.75
C PHE A 9 -2.81 9.34 3.18
N GLN A 10 -1.67 9.94 3.50
CA GLN A 10 -1.11 9.95 4.85
C GLN A 10 -0.80 11.40 5.21
N SER A 11 -1.20 11.80 6.42
CA SER A 11 -0.81 13.08 7.00
C SER A 11 -0.05 12.79 8.27
N ALA A 12 1.13 13.39 8.40
CA ALA A 12 1.94 13.31 9.61
C ALA A 12 2.14 14.72 10.17
N ASP A 13 1.83 14.89 11.46
CA ASP A 13 2.10 16.11 12.20
C ASP A 13 2.91 15.75 13.45
N ASN A 14 4.12 16.32 13.54
CA ASN A 14 5.02 16.11 14.67
C ASN A 14 5.14 17.36 15.55
N GLY A 15 4.15 18.28 15.49
CA GLY A 15 4.06 19.49 16.31
C GLY A 15 4.95 20.66 15.86
N THR A 16 5.86 20.43 14.90
CA THR A 16 6.77 21.46 14.35
C THR A 16 6.80 21.48 12.82
N THR A 17 6.34 20.42 12.17
CA THR A 17 6.26 20.31 10.70
C THR A 17 5.12 19.36 10.37
N SER A 18 4.23 19.80 9.49
CA SER A 18 3.20 18.97 8.89
C SER A 18 3.64 18.55 7.48
N GLY A 19 3.30 17.34 7.09
CA GLY A 19 3.53 16.83 5.75
C GLY A 19 2.39 15.92 5.33
N SER A 20 2.05 15.94 4.05
CA SER A 20 1.09 15.03 3.46
C SER A 20 1.71 14.26 2.31
N THR A 21 1.39 12.98 2.27
CA THR A 21 1.88 12.03 1.28
C THR A 21 0.68 11.45 0.54
N LEU A 22 0.76 11.47 -0.79
CA LEU A 22 -0.23 10.87 -1.69
C LEU A 22 0.41 9.66 -2.38
N GLY A 23 -0.27 8.53 -2.35
CA GLY A 23 0.17 7.31 -2.99
C GLY A 23 -0.88 6.74 -3.93
N LEU A 24 -0.42 6.19 -5.04
CA LEU A 24 -1.22 5.46 -6.02
C LEU A 24 -0.60 4.08 -6.20
N GLY A 25 -1.42 3.05 -6.29
CA GLY A 25 -0.94 1.70 -6.50
C GLY A 25 -1.86 0.91 -7.41
N VAL A 26 -1.26 -0.07 -8.08
CA VAL A 26 -1.94 -1.16 -8.78
C VAL A 26 -1.50 -2.47 -8.17
N ASN A 27 -2.43 -3.41 -8.05
CA ASN A 27 -2.15 -4.74 -7.53
C ASN A 27 -2.97 -5.77 -8.29
N GLY A 28 -2.42 -6.97 -8.42
CA GLY A 28 -3.12 -8.11 -8.98
C GLY A 28 -2.73 -9.37 -8.24
N GLY A 29 -3.63 -10.35 -8.22
CA GLY A 29 -3.40 -11.57 -7.48
C GLY A 29 -4.28 -12.74 -7.90
N TYR A 30 -3.94 -13.90 -7.37
CA TYR A 30 -4.61 -15.16 -7.61
C TYR A 30 -4.90 -15.87 -6.29
N PHE A 31 -6.11 -16.41 -6.16
CA PHE A 31 -6.52 -17.19 -5.01
C PHE A 31 -5.98 -18.61 -5.13
N LEU A 32 -5.10 -19.01 -4.21
CA LEU A 32 -4.57 -20.37 -4.13
C LEU A 32 -5.61 -21.33 -3.54
N SER A 33 -6.43 -20.82 -2.62
CA SER A 33 -7.53 -21.52 -1.99
C SER A 33 -8.55 -20.52 -1.47
N ASP A 34 -9.63 -21.01 -0.86
CA ASP A 34 -10.60 -20.16 -0.18
C ASP A 34 -9.92 -19.31 0.89
N GLY A 35 -10.06 -17.99 0.72
CA GLY A 35 -9.47 -16.97 1.58
C GLY A 35 -7.94 -16.94 1.60
N LEU A 36 -7.21 -17.56 0.68
CA LEU A 36 -5.74 -17.38 0.57
C LEU A 36 -5.36 -16.95 -0.84
N ALA A 37 -4.64 -15.85 -0.95
CA ALA A 37 -4.18 -15.30 -2.21
C ALA A 37 -2.69 -14.96 -2.19
N ILE A 38 -2.07 -14.97 -3.35
CA ILE A 38 -0.76 -14.39 -3.61
C ILE A 38 -0.86 -13.40 -4.76
N GLY A 39 0.01 -12.40 -4.79
CA GLY A 39 -0.03 -11.40 -5.84
C GLY A 39 1.19 -10.51 -5.89
N GLY A 40 1.14 -9.57 -6.83
CA GLY A 40 2.14 -8.52 -7.02
C GLY A 40 1.51 -7.14 -6.94
N ARG A 41 2.34 -6.16 -6.57
CA ARG A 41 1.94 -4.75 -6.48
C ARG A 41 3.01 -3.84 -7.06
N LEU A 42 2.56 -2.71 -7.60
CA LEU A 42 3.36 -1.59 -8.05
C LEU A 42 2.75 -0.31 -7.47
N GLY A 43 3.54 0.49 -6.78
CA GLY A 43 3.11 1.72 -6.13
C GLY A 43 4.00 2.90 -6.46
N PHE A 44 3.39 4.07 -6.44
CA PHE A 44 4.01 5.38 -6.64
C PHE A 44 3.60 6.26 -5.47
N ILE A 45 4.56 6.86 -4.79
CA ILE A 45 4.31 7.74 -3.65
C ILE A 45 4.99 9.08 -3.93
N GLY A 46 4.22 10.17 -3.82
CA GLY A 46 4.70 11.54 -3.88
C GLY A 46 4.54 12.23 -2.53
N ASP A 47 5.58 12.96 -2.13
CA ASP A 47 5.57 13.76 -0.90
C ASP A 47 5.54 15.25 -1.27
N ASP A 48 4.45 15.94 -0.90
CA ASP A 48 4.34 17.39 -1.01
C ASP A 48 4.83 18.00 0.30
N LYS A 49 6.14 18.29 0.36
CA LYS A 49 6.70 19.07 1.47
C LYS A 49 6.40 20.56 1.25
N ALA A 50 5.20 20.99 1.61
CA ALA A 50 4.90 22.40 1.76
C ALA A 50 5.81 23.00 2.87
N GLY A 51 6.84 23.76 2.49
CA GLY A 51 7.53 24.67 3.43
C GLY A 51 9.02 24.44 3.70
N VAL A 52 9.71 23.50 3.05
CA VAL A 52 11.18 23.40 3.16
C VAL A 52 11.80 23.56 1.77
N ALA A 53 12.70 24.53 1.62
CA ALA A 53 13.48 24.71 0.40
C ALA A 53 14.29 23.44 0.11
N GLY A 54 13.83 22.64 -0.84
CA GLY A 54 14.50 21.41 -1.26
C GLY A 54 13.53 20.33 -1.72
N GLY A 55 13.03 20.48 -2.95
CA GLY A 55 12.56 19.44 -3.89
C GLY A 55 11.47 18.43 -3.48
N ASN A 56 10.83 17.86 -4.49
CA ASN A 56 9.83 16.79 -4.32
C ASN A 56 10.54 15.46 -4.04
N LYS A 57 10.04 14.67 -3.07
CA LYS A 57 10.44 13.27 -2.91
C LYS A 57 9.46 12.38 -3.66
N SER A 58 10.00 11.39 -4.37
CA SER A 58 9.19 10.38 -5.05
C SER A 58 9.73 8.99 -4.75
N GLU A 59 8.83 8.05 -4.52
CA GLU A 59 9.15 6.63 -4.37
C GLU A 59 8.35 5.81 -5.39
N ILE A 60 9.02 4.83 -5.96
CA ILE A 60 8.39 3.74 -6.72
C ILE A 60 8.67 2.45 -5.97
N ASN A 61 7.65 1.65 -5.70
CA ASN A 61 7.81 0.32 -5.12
C ASN A 61 7.25 -0.76 -6.04
N ILE A 62 7.92 -1.90 -6.06
CA ILE A 62 7.47 -3.12 -6.72
C ILE A 62 7.62 -4.26 -5.73
N GLY A 63 6.58 -5.08 -5.58
CA GLY A 63 6.59 -6.12 -4.57
C GLY A 63 5.68 -7.29 -4.86
N LEU A 64 5.84 -8.30 -4.02
CA LEU A 64 5.00 -9.48 -3.95
C LEU A 64 4.34 -9.55 -2.58
N TYR A 65 3.18 -10.18 -2.51
CA TYR A 65 2.47 -10.35 -1.25
C TYR A 65 1.72 -11.68 -1.18
N GLY A 66 1.50 -12.14 0.05
CA GLY A 66 0.54 -13.18 0.41
C GLY A 66 -0.54 -12.59 1.31
N ARG A 67 -1.80 -12.93 1.05
CA ARG A 67 -2.96 -12.40 1.78
C ARG A 67 -3.90 -13.50 2.23
N LYS A 68 -4.26 -13.50 3.51
CA LYS A 68 -5.29 -14.38 4.08
C LYS A 68 -6.52 -13.56 4.43
N TYR A 69 -7.69 -13.99 3.96
CA TYR A 69 -9.00 -13.44 4.29
C TYR A 69 -9.72 -14.33 5.31
N MET A 70 -10.49 -13.68 6.18
CA MET A 70 -11.37 -14.29 7.16
C MET A 70 -12.73 -13.60 7.06
N GLU A 71 -13.77 -14.35 6.71
CA GLU A 71 -15.13 -13.82 6.67
C GLU A 71 -15.61 -13.52 8.09
N VAL A 72 -16.13 -12.31 8.32
CA VAL A 72 -16.68 -11.87 9.61
C VAL A 72 -18.18 -11.61 9.54
N ALA A 73 -18.69 -11.30 8.35
CA ALA A 73 -20.11 -11.28 8.02
C ALA A 73 -20.27 -11.49 6.50
N SER A 74 -21.49 -11.74 6.01
CA SER A 74 -21.74 -12.03 4.60
C SER A 74 -21.16 -10.95 3.67
N GLY A 75 -20.12 -11.29 2.92
CA GLY A 75 -19.42 -10.36 2.01
C GLY A 75 -18.41 -9.43 2.70
N PHE A 76 -18.30 -9.44 4.03
CA PHE A 76 -17.39 -8.64 4.85
C PHE A 76 -16.25 -9.51 5.38
N TYR A 77 -15.01 -9.10 5.11
CA TYR A 77 -13.81 -9.88 5.43
C TYR A 77 -12.79 -9.02 6.15
N LEU A 78 -12.16 -9.58 7.17
CA LEU A 78 -10.86 -9.12 7.62
C LEU A 78 -9.79 -9.82 6.79
N TYR A 79 -8.66 -9.15 6.56
CA TYR A 79 -7.51 -9.80 5.97
C TYR A 79 -6.21 -9.37 6.62
N ALA A 80 -5.22 -10.24 6.51
CA ALA A 80 -3.82 -9.94 6.82
C ALA A 80 -2.99 -10.16 5.56
N ASN A 81 -2.14 -9.18 5.27
CA ASN A 81 -1.22 -9.18 4.14
C ASN A 81 0.22 -9.25 4.65
N ALA A 82 1.05 -10.10 4.05
CA ALA A 82 2.48 -10.12 4.25
C ALA A 82 3.16 -9.81 2.92
N GLY A 83 3.97 -8.76 2.87
CA GLY A 83 4.57 -8.22 1.65
C GLY A 83 6.09 -8.14 1.71
N PHE A 84 6.71 -8.25 0.54
CA PHE A 84 8.12 -7.94 0.31
C PHE A 84 8.25 -7.05 -0.92
N ASP A 85 8.90 -5.90 -0.75
CA ASP A 85 8.95 -4.84 -1.75
C ASP A 85 10.38 -4.35 -1.95
N TYR A 86 10.73 -4.06 -3.20
CA TYR A 86 11.87 -3.24 -3.56
C TYR A 86 11.41 -1.81 -3.81
N MET A 87 12.06 -0.85 -3.16
CA MET A 87 11.73 0.57 -3.21
C MET A 87 12.86 1.35 -3.86
N MET A 88 12.49 2.21 -4.79
CA MET A 88 13.39 3.15 -5.46
C MET A 88 12.98 4.57 -5.05
N ARG A 89 13.84 5.26 -4.31
CA ARG A 89 13.55 6.59 -3.76
C ARG A 89 14.46 7.64 -4.36
N LYS A 90 13.86 8.72 -4.83
CA LYS A 90 14.56 9.94 -5.21
C LYS A 90 14.40 10.99 -4.12
N THR A 91 15.53 11.58 -3.74
CA THR A 91 15.56 12.69 -2.78
C THR A 91 15.98 13.99 -3.47
N PRO A 92 15.61 15.16 -2.91
CA PRO A 92 15.93 16.48 -3.47
C PRO A 92 17.40 16.79 -3.73
N ALA A 93 18.31 16.00 -3.17
CA ALA A 93 19.76 16.12 -3.36
C ALA A 93 20.30 15.12 -4.40
N ASP A 94 19.45 14.59 -5.29
CA ASP A 94 19.74 13.56 -6.29
C ASP A 94 20.43 12.30 -5.74
N LYS A 95 20.21 12.00 -4.46
CA LYS A 95 20.66 10.74 -3.86
C LYS A 95 19.59 9.69 -4.11
N ASP A 96 19.93 8.71 -4.92
CA ASP A 96 19.19 7.45 -5.05
C ASP A 96 19.37 6.66 -3.75
N ASN A 97 18.24 6.35 -3.10
CA ASN A 97 18.23 5.51 -1.91
C ASN A 97 17.27 4.35 -2.11
N ASN A 98 17.81 3.21 -2.56
CA ASN A 98 17.03 2.03 -2.83
C ASN A 98 17.10 1.06 -1.65
N GLY A 99 16.05 0.28 -1.43
CA GLY A 99 16.03 -0.68 -0.33
C GLY A 99 14.92 -1.70 -0.45
N PHE A 100 14.93 -2.64 0.49
CA PHE A 100 13.89 -3.64 0.62
C PHE A 100 13.02 -3.35 1.84
N MET A 101 11.73 -3.69 1.75
CA MET A 101 10.76 -3.62 2.83
C MET A 101 10.15 -5.00 3.02
N ILE A 102 9.95 -5.39 4.28
CA ILE A 102 9.02 -6.44 4.66
C ILE A 102 7.90 -5.77 5.45
N ALA A 103 6.65 -6.06 5.10
CA ALA A 103 5.50 -5.44 5.73
C ALA A 103 4.46 -6.49 6.12
N ALA A 104 3.79 -6.26 7.25
CA ALA A 104 2.58 -6.94 7.65
C ALA A 104 1.45 -5.91 7.77
N GLU A 105 0.39 -6.08 6.99
CA GLU A 105 -0.67 -5.08 6.84
C GLU A 105 -2.03 -5.76 7.09
N PRO A 106 -2.70 -5.47 8.21
CA PRO A 106 -4.09 -5.85 8.38
C PRO A 106 -5.00 -4.94 7.56
N GLY A 107 -6.18 -5.44 7.22
CA GLY A 107 -7.17 -4.63 6.52
C GLY A 107 -8.54 -5.26 6.49
N PHE A 108 -9.45 -4.53 5.86
CA PHE A 108 -10.85 -4.88 5.71
C PHE A 108 -11.22 -4.93 4.23
N ALA A 109 -12.00 -5.93 3.83
CA ALA A 109 -12.50 -6.06 2.47
C ALA A 109 -14.02 -6.28 2.46
N TRP A 110 -14.68 -5.66 1.50
CA TRP A 110 -16.10 -5.88 1.22
C TRP A 110 -16.29 -6.32 -0.23
N PHE A 111 -16.94 -7.46 -0.41
CA PHE A 111 -17.27 -8.04 -1.70
C PHE A 111 -18.80 -8.03 -1.87
N PRO A 112 -19.39 -6.98 -2.49
CA PRO A 112 -20.83 -6.96 -2.78
C PRO A 112 -21.28 -8.06 -3.73
N ASN A 113 -20.36 -8.62 -4.53
CA ASN A 113 -20.57 -9.75 -5.43
C ASN A 113 -19.22 -10.39 -5.79
N ALA A 114 -19.25 -11.43 -6.64
CA ALA A 114 -18.05 -12.18 -7.04
C ALA A 114 -17.08 -11.40 -7.94
N ASN A 115 -17.48 -10.26 -8.52
CA ASN A 115 -16.69 -9.52 -9.50
C ASN A 115 -16.03 -8.26 -8.91
N TRP A 116 -16.63 -7.68 -7.87
CA TRP A 116 -16.20 -6.42 -7.30
C TRP A 116 -15.86 -6.56 -5.83
N GLY A 117 -14.77 -5.92 -5.42
CA GLY A 117 -14.34 -5.85 -4.04
C GLY A 117 -13.72 -4.50 -3.74
N ILE A 118 -13.99 -3.99 -2.55
CA ILE A 118 -13.34 -2.80 -2.00
C ILE A 118 -12.40 -3.27 -0.90
N HIS A 119 -11.15 -2.85 -0.97
CA HIS A 119 -10.16 -3.10 0.07
C HIS A 119 -9.83 -1.79 0.75
N MET A 120 -9.79 -1.83 2.08
CA MET A 120 -9.22 -0.79 2.90
C MET A 120 -8.06 -1.42 3.67
N VAL A 121 -6.89 -0.82 3.58
CA VAL A 121 -5.72 -1.22 4.36
C VAL A 121 -5.57 -0.19 5.46
N ASP A 122 -5.36 -0.65 6.69
CA ASP A 122 -4.84 0.22 7.73
C ASP A 122 -3.31 0.05 7.74
N LEU A 123 -2.59 1.11 7.39
CA LEU A 123 -1.14 1.12 7.50
C LEU A 123 -0.81 1.37 8.98
N LEU A 124 -0.75 0.29 9.75
CA LEU A 124 -0.30 0.34 11.13
C LEU A 124 1.18 0.77 11.18
N LEU A 125 1.40 2.04 11.54
CA LEU A 125 2.63 2.66 12.06
C LEU A 125 3.94 2.36 11.27
N GLN A 126 4.42 3.37 10.54
CA GLN A 126 5.86 3.55 10.30
C GLN A 126 6.43 4.54 11.32
#